data_AF-A0A8K0JSB3-F1
#
_entry.id   AF-A0A8K0JSB3-F1
#
_cell.length_a   1.000
_cell.length_b   1.000
_cell.length_c   1.000
_cell.angle_alpha   90.00
_cell.angle_beta   90.00
_cell.angle_gamma   90.00
#
_symmetry.space_group_name_H-M   'P 1'
#
loop_
_entity.id
_entity.type
_entity.pdbx_description
1 polymer ?
#
loop_
_entity_poly.entity_id
_entity_poly.type
_entity_poly.pdbx_seq_one_letter_code
_entity_poly.pdbx_strand_id
1 'polypeptide(L)'
;MAESMSESGHSAFRTSEKYFKSRAPHPEIAAGLIKRRFRKRLDPAQSYPLLQGQGVLDLSRPVGQEKEDEVKRAGWKPGEDPLGGRPARKIRVDKPGAGSRDGYIVGDGLLLIPGYLNETEQLALVRSSLSEYTCPPNPLSLSTHYVLPKASETSLFSLYASDPETLVPSIASTLLDVDTLRPSPSPTPSSSSSAKRQLTQNQAASEEGYDSIVQRVEGWKGDEPSMKLKSKTAKKLVETELRWANLGWVYNWTNKAYDFTSTPPPTFPEPLAETCKDIVRGIPWDEVFGNIDDVCGEGYEEGGRIRPDGYHNWGEDYAPDTGIVNFYQTKDTLMGHVDRSELDPYRPLISISLGHAGIFLLGETTRQTPPIPIVLRSGDVLVMAGRGRKCYHGIPRIMEGTLPDHLKLIEGGQEEEEDETTRACKRFISNARININARQVFPKGFRRGGTGTVLE
;
A
#
# COMPACT_ATOMS: atom_id res chain seq x y z
N MET A 1 17.67 3.12 31.61
CA MET A 1 16.44 2.42 32.05
C MET A 1 16.40 1.09 31.31
N ALA A 2 16.25 -0.01 32.04
CA ALA A 2 16.35 -1.37 31.50
C ALA A 2 15.22 -1.67 30.50
N GLU A 3 15.59 -2.23 29.35
CA GLU A 3 14.68 -2.65 28.28
C GLU A 3 13.77 -3.79 28.75
N SER A 4 12.47 -3.54 28.90
CA SER A 4 11.50 -4.61 29.11
C SER A 4 11.17 -5.26 27.76
N MET A 5 11.96 -6.26 27.36
CA MET A 5 11.57 -7.16 26.28
C MET A 5 10.34 -7.98 26.73
N SER A 6 9.30 -8.08 25.89
CA SER A 6 8.21 -9.02 26.14
C SER A 6 8.75 -10.46 26.20
N GLU A 7 8.14 -11.34 27.00
CA GLU A 7 8.51 -12.77 27.14
C GLU A 7 8.61 -13.53 25.79
N SER A 8 8.07 -12.96 24.71
CA SER A 8 8.08 -13.54 23.36
C SER A 8 9.28 -13.13 22.47
N GLY A 9 10.11 -12.18 22.90
CA GLY A 9 11.22 -11.63 22.09
C GLY A 9 10.80 -10.79 20.87
N HIS A 10 9.50 -10.55 20.68
CA HIS A 10 8.96 -9.71 19.61
C HIS A 10 8.62 -8.30 20.11
N SER A 11 8.77 -7.29 19.23
CA SER A 11 8.30 -5.93 19.46
C SER A 11 6.76 -5.89 19.58
N ALA A 12 6.20 -4.84 20.19
CA ALA A 12 4.74 -4.69 20.31
C ALA A 12 4.05 -4.63 18.94
N PHE A 13 4.64 -3.92 17.98
CA PHE A 13 4.14 -3.90 16.60
C PHE A 13 4.09 -5.31 15.99
N ARG A 14 5.17 -6.08 16.12
CA ARG A 14 5.23 -7.44 15.55
C ARG A 14 4.24 -8.39 16.21
N THR A 15 4.03 -8.22 17.51
CA THR A 15 3.04 -8.96 18.30
C THR A 15 1.62 -8.69 17.78
N SER A 16 1.29 -7.42 17.57
CA SER A 16 0.00 -6.99 17.01
C SER A 16 -0.20 -7.48 15.57
N GLU A 17 0.84 -7.42 14.73
CA GLU A 17 0.78 -7.95 13.36
C GLU A 17 0.42 -9.45 13.36
N LYS A 18 1.04 -10.25 14.23
CA LYS A 18 0.72 -11.68 14.36
C LYS A 18 -0.71 -11.91 14.86
N TYR A 19 -1.18 -11.09 15.80
CA TYR A 19 -2.53 -11.17 16.35
C TYR A 19 -3.59 -10.91 15.25
N PHE A 20 -3.51 -9.78 14.56
CA PHE A 20 -4.49 -9.40 13.53
C PHE A 20 -4.38 -10.24 12.25
N LYS A 21 -3.22 -10.84 11.97
CA LYS A 21 -3.05 -11.80 10.86
C LYS A 21 -3.80 -13.13 11.08
N SER A 22 -4.04 -13.50 12.34
CA SER A 22 -4.67 -14.77 12.69
C SER A 22 -6.08 -14.87 12.11
N ARG A 23 -6.42 -16.05 11.60
CA ARG A 23 -7.77 -16.42 11.14
C ARG A 23 -8.49 -17.35 12.12
N ALA A 24 -7.87 -17.64 13.26
CA ALA A 24 -8.50 -18.47 14.28
C ALA A 24 -9.71 -17.72 14.87
N PRO A 25 -10.84 -18.41 15.12
CA PRO A 25 -12.02 -17.79 15.71
C PRO A 25 -11.70 -17.24 17.11
N HIS A 26 -12.18 -16.05 17.42
CA HIS A 26 -12.02 -15.44 18.74
C HIS A 26 -12.69 -16.32 19.82
N PRO A 27 -12.08 -16.53 20.99
CA PRO A 27 -12.62 -17.45 22.00
C PRO A 27 -14.02 -17.09 22.51
N GLU A 28 -14.38 -15.80 22.52
CA GLU A 28 -15.76 -15.36 22.84
C GLU A 28 -16.81 -15.90 21.85
N ILE A 29 -16.44 -16.12 20.58
CA ILE A 29 -17.33 -16.71 19.54
C ILE A 29 -17.23 -18.24 19.55
N ALA A 30 -16.05 -18.79 19.83
CA ALA A 30 -15.81 -20.24 19.83
C ALA A 30 -16.50 -20.99 20.99
N ALA A 31 -16.99 -20.26 22.01
CA ALA A 31 -17.69 -20.83 23.15
C ALA A 31 -18.98 -21.59 22.76
N GLY A 32 -19.57 -21.31 21.60
CA GLY A 32 -20.83 -21.92 21.16
C GLY A 32 -20.70 -23.19 20.30
N LEU A 33 -19.57 -23.46 19.61
CA LEU A 33 -19.61 -24.37 18.45
C LEU A 33 -18.42 -25.31 18.21
N ILE A 34 -17.34 -25.29 19.01
CA ILE A 34 -16.16 -26.14 18.72
C ILE A 34 -16.00 -27.27 19.74
N LYS A 35 -16.40 -28.49 19.31
CA LYS A 35 -16.12 -29.77 19.97
C LYS A 35 -14.64 -29.89 20.35
N ARG A 36 -14.42 -30.36 21.59
CA ARG A 36 -13.20 -30.72 22.35
C ARG A 36 -11.90 -31.14 21.63
N ARG A 37 -11.85 -31.34 20.30
CA ARG A 37 -10.69 -31.87 19.57
C ARG A 37 -9.72 -30.80 19.01
N PHE A 38 -10.13 -29.54 18.91
CA PHE A 38 -9.28 -28.44 18.38
C PHE A 38 -8.69 -27.49 19.42
N ARG A 39 -9.06 -27.62 20.71
CA ARG A 39 -8.67 -26.70 21.79
C ARG A 39 -7.15 -26.63 22.07
N LYS A 40 -6.34 -27.54 21.49
CA LYS A 40 -4.87 -27.56 21.64
C LYS A 40 -4.10 -26.84 20.52
N ARG A 41 -4.74 -26.40 19.43
CA ARG A 41 -4.07 -25.63 18.38
C ARG A 41 -4.64 -24.22 18.32
N LEU A 42 -3.86 -23.31 18.91
CA LEU A 42 -3.99 -21.84 18.83
C LEU A 42 -5.31 -21.29 19.35
N ASP A 43 -5.39 -21.12 20.67
CA ASP A 43 -6.17 -20.03 21.24
C ASP A 43 -5.32 -18.75 21.14
N PRO A 44 -5.65 -17.77 20.27
CA PRO A 44 -4.94 -16.51 20.19
C PRO A 44 -4.93 -15.77 21.53
N ALA A 45 -5.96 -15.97 22.37
CA ALA A 45 -6.07 -15.37 23.67
C ALA A 45 -5.00 -15.90 24.64
N GLN A 46 -4.64 -17.19 24.59
CA GLN A 46 -3.52 -17.70 25.38
C GLN A 46 -2.15 -17.21 24.89
N SER A 47 -2.04 -16.85 23.61
CA SER A 47 -0.75 -16.45 23.01
C SER A 47 -0.45 -14.96 23.12
N TYR A 48 -1.48 -14.11 23.28
CA TYR A 48 -1.37 -12.64 23.33
C TYR A 48 -2.29 -12.00 24.38
N PRO A 49 -2.09 -12.26 25.68
CA PRO A 49 -2.99 -11.79 26.74
C PRO A 49 -3.10 -10.27 26.84
N LEU A 50 -2.05 -9.52 26.46
CA LEU A 50 -2.04 -8.04 26.48
C LEU A 50 -2.86 -7.38 25.35
N LEU A 51 -3.25 -8.14 24.33
CA LEU A 51 -4.06 -7.65 23.20
C LEU A 51 -5.50 -8.15 23.28
N GLN A 52 -5.84 -8.98 24.28
CA GLN A 52 -7.21 -9.42 24.50
C GLN A 52 -8.10 -8.23 24.81
N GLY A 53 -9.18 -8.08 24.05
CA GLY A 53 -10.12 -6.97 24.21
C GLY A 53 -9.69 -5.66 23.54
N GLN A 54 -8.52 -5.61 22.87
CA GLN A 54 -8.17 -4.47 22.03
C GLN A 54 -9.17 -4.40 20.86
N GLY A 55 -9.97 -3.32 20.84
CA GLY A 55 -10.89 -3.07 19.75
C GLY A 55 -10.18 -2.60 18.48
N VAL A 56 -10.91 -2.56 17.37
CA VAL A 56 -10.45 -1.95 16.12
C VAL A 56 -11.09 -0.58 15.93
N LEU A 57 -10.29 0.41 15.55
CA LEU A 57 -10.80 1.73 15.21
C LEU A 57 -11.60 1.64 13.91
N ASP A 58 -12.89 1.94 14.02
CA ASP A 58 -13.82 1.82 12.91
C ASP A 58 -14.58 3.14 12.70
N LEU A 59 -13.92 4.06 11.99
CA LEU A 59 -14.46 5.40 11.68
C LEU A 59 -15.25 5.44 10.37
N SER A 60 -15.18 4.39 9.55
CA SER A 60 -15.95 4.24 8.30
C SER A 60 -17.13 3.29 8.43
N ARG A 61 -17.58 3.02 9.66
CA ARG A 61 -18.66 2.09 9.95
C ARG A 61 -20.00 2.58 9.35
N PRO A 62 -20.68 1.77 8.53
CA PRO A 62 -21.99 2.15 8.00
C PRO A 62 -23.04 2.27 9.12
N VAL A 63 -23.81 3.36 9.09
CA VAL A 63 -24.91 3.60 10.04
C VAL A 63 -25.96 2.49 9.93
N GLY A 64 -26.41 1.93 11.06
CA GLY A 64 -27.47 0.92 11.09
C GLY A 64 -27.05 -0.53 10.87
N GLN A 65 -25.77 -0.82 10.58
CA GLN A 65 -25.24 -2.19 10.47
C GLN A 65 -24.56 -2.69 11.76
N GLU A 66 -24.82 -2.03 12.89
CA GLU A 66 -24.02 -2.15 14.10
C GLU A 66 -24.12 -3.51 14.82
N LYS A 67 -25.12 -4.33 14.51
CA LYS A 67 -25.41 -5.58 15.23
C LYS A 67 -24.60 -6.78 14.71
N GLU A 68 -24.31 -6.87 13.41
CA GLU A 68 -23.62 -8.01 12.76
C GLU A 68 -22.71 -7.59 11.58
N ASP A 69 -21.86 -6.58 11.78
CA ASP A 69 -20.89 -6.14 10.76
C ASP A 69 -19.68 -7.07 10.60
N GLU A 70 -18.86 -6.80 9.58
CA GLU A 70 -17.63 -7.53 9.27
C GLU A 70 -16.61 -7.55 10.41
N VAL A 71 -16.56 -6.51 11.24
CA VAL A 71 -15.65 -6.42 12.40
C VAL A 71 -16.04 -7.46 13.44
N LYS A 72 -17.33 -7.54 13.76
CA LYS A 72 -17.87 -8.57 14.67
C LYS A 72 -17.76 -9.97 14.07
N ARG A 73 -18.04 -10.15 12.77
CA ARG A 73 -17.85 -11.44 12.07
C ARG A 73 -16.39 -11.91 12.11
N ALA A 74 -15.43 -10.98 12.09
CA ALA A 74 -14.01 -11.26 12.25
C ALA A 74 -13.60 -11.56 13.71
N GLY A 75 -14.51 -11.38 14.68
CA GLY A 75 -14.28 -11.64 16.10
C GLY A 75 -13.68 -10.48 16.88
N TRP A 76 -13.77 -9.26 16.36
CA TRP A 76 -13.31 -8.05 17.04
C TRP A 76 -14.48 -7.19 17.51
N LYS A 77 -14.20 -6.30 18.46
CA LYS A 77 -15.13 -5.26 18.91
C LYS A 77 -14.66 -3.92 18.33
N PRO A 78 -15.57 -3.03 17.91
CA PRO A 78 -15.19 -1.63 17.66
C PRO A 78 -14.55 -1.05 18.91
N GLY A 79 -13.37 -0.44 18.77
CA GLY A 79 -12.67 0.24 19.85
C GLY A 79 -13.18 1.68 20.00
N GLU A 80 -13.32 2.15 21.23
CA GLU A 80 -13.78 3.51 21.52
C GLU A 80 -12.66 4.56 21.50
N ASP A 81 -11.38 4.16 21.48
CA ASP A 81 -10.28 5.11 21.67
C ASP A 81 -8.97 4.68 20.97
N PRO A 82 -8.49 5.45 19.98
CA PRO A 82 -7.24 5.17 19.27
C PRO A 82 -5.98 5.70 19.95
N LEU A 83 -6.03 6.55 20.98
CA LEU A 83 -4.84 7.28 21.46
C LEU A 83 -4.62 7.22 22.99
N GLY A 84 -5.16 6.19 23.65
CA GLY A 84 -4.94 6.00 25.09
C GLY A 84 -5.54 7.12 25.94
N GLY A 85 -6.77 7.53 25.63
CA GLY A 85 -7.51 8.59 26.32
C GLY A 85 -7.80 9.83 25.48
N ARG A 86 -7.43 9.87 24.18
CA ARG A 86 -7.64 11.01 23.29
C ARG A 86 -8.53 10.59 22.11
N PRO A 87 -9.78 11.07 22.01
CA PRO A 87 -10.64 10.70 20.89
C PRO A 87 -10.05 11.21 19.57
N ALA A 88 -10.22 10.43 18.49
CA ALA A 88 -9.92 10.90 17.14
C ALA A 88 -10.64 12.24 16.91
N ARG A 89 -9.90 13.26 16.49
CA ARG A 89 -10.49 14.60 16.33
C ARG A 89 -11.12 14.72 14.95
N LYS A 90 -12.42 14.95 14.92
CA LYS A 90 -13.17 15.20 13.69
C LYS A 90 -12.80 16.56 13.10
N ILE A 91 -12.57 16.59 11.80
CA ILE A 91 -12.37 17.80 10.99
C ILE A 91 -13.28 17.73 9.75
N ARG A 92 -13.45 18.86 9.07
CA ARG A 92 -14.21 18.93 7.83
C ARG A 92 -13.24 19.06 6.65
N VAL A 93 -13.30 18.11 5.72
CA VAL A 93 -12.47 18.09 4.51
C VAL A 93 -13.32 18.48 3.32
N ASP A 94 -12.96 19.54 2.62
CA ASP A 94 -13.68 19.95 1.43
C ASP A 94 -13.43 19.00 0.26
N LYS A 95 -14.49 18.62 -0.45
CA LYS A 95 -14.40 17.81 -1.67
C LYS A 95 -15.00 18.61 -2.82
N PRO A 96 -14.19 19.06 -3.79
CA PRO A 96 -14.67 19.80 -4.95
C PRO A 96 -15.87 19.12 -5.62
N GLY A 97 -16.94 19.89 -5.88
CA GLY A 97 -18.17 19.39 -6.49
C GLY A 97 -19.07 18.49 -5.62
N ALA A 98 -18.63 18.08 -4.42
CA ALA A 98 -19.39 17.21 -3.52
C ALA A 98 -19.59 17.79 -2.11
N GLY A 99 -19.28 19.08 -1.92
CA GLY A 99 -19.39 19.77 -0.63
C GLY A 99 -18.23 19.40 0.28
N SER A 100 -18.51 18.75 1.40
CA SER A 100 -17.48 18.35 2.36
C SER A 100 -17.70 16.95 2.93
N ARG A 101 -16.62 16.35 3.40
CA ARG A 101 -16.55 15.02 4.00
C ARG A 101 -16.05 15.14 5.43
N ASP A 102 -16.46 14.20 6.26
CA ASP A 102 -15.90 14.07 7.60
C ASP A 102 -14.50 13.46 7.49
N GLY A 103 -13.51 14.14 8.05
CA GLY A 103 -12.17 13.62 8.26
C GLY A 103 -11.90 13.42 9.74
N TYR A 104 -10.94 12.57 10.08
CA TYR A 104 -10.55 12.28 11.44
C TYR A 104 -9.04 12.29 11.55
N ILE A 105 -8.53 13.10 12.48
CA ILE A 105 -7.13 13.06 12.87
C ILE A 105 -6.96 11.90 13.85
N VAL A 106 -6.24 10.88 13.41
CA VAL A 106 -6.01 9.61 14.15
C VAL A 106 -4.61 9.52 14.74
N GLY A 107 -3.78 10.54 14.50
CA GLY A 107 -2.44 10.73 15.05
C GLY A 107 -1.81 12.00 14.46
N ASP A 108 -0.64 12.39 14.96
CA ASP A 108 0.04 13.62 14.50
C ASP A 108 0.38 13.53 13.00
N GLY A 109 -0.28 14.36 12.19
CA GLY A 109 -0.16 14.34 10.73
C GLY A 109 -0.78 13.11 10.06
N LEU A 110 -1.65 12.36 10.74
CA LEU A 110 -2.31 11.16 10.23
C LEU A 110 -3.82 11.38 10.20
N LEU A 111 -4.38 11.35 8.99
CA LEU A 111 -5.79 11.59 8.76
C LEU A 111 -6.46 10.42 8.07
N LEU A 112 -7.65 10.06 8.53
CA LEU A 112 -8.55 9.14 7.85
C LEU A 112 -9.77 9.92 7.36
N ILE A 113 -10.12 9.76 6.08
CA ILE A 113 -11.28 10.36 5.45
C ILE A 113 -12.17 9.22 4.93
N PRO A 114 -13.15 8.77 5.74
CA PRO A 114 -14.07 7.70 5.38
C PRO A 114 -14.88 8.00 4.12
N GLY A 115 -15.03 7.01 3.24
CA GLY A 115 -15.92 7.06 2.08
C GLY A 115 -15.71 8.31 1.21
N TYR A 116 -14.47 8.77 1.07
CA TYR A 116 -14.15 9.94 0.25
C TYR A 116 -14.59 9.72 -1.20
N LEU A 117 -14.34 8.51 -1.74
CA LEU A 117 -14.78 8.12 -3.07
C LEU A 117 -16.19 7.52 -3.05
N ASN A 118 -17.07 8.02 -3.92
CA ASN A 118 -18.38 7.44 -4.18
C ASN A 118 -18.27 6.15 -5.03
N GLU A 119 -19.38 5.44 -5.21
CA GLU A 119 -19.41 4.15 -5.90
C GLU A 119 -18.87 4.20 -7.34
N THR A 120 -19.22 5.24 -8.09
CA THR A 120 -18.75 5.44 -9.48
C THR A 120 -17.26 5.74 -9.53
N GLU A 121 -16.75 6.61 -8.65
CA GLU A 121 -15.33 6.93 -8.53
C GLU A 121 -14.51 5.69 -8.14
N GLN A 122 -15.05 4.85 -7.24
CA GLN A 122 -14.40 3.59 -6.86
C GLN A 122 -14.28 2.63 -8.05
N LEU A 123 -15.36 2.42 -8.82
CA LEU A 123 -15.32 1.54 -9.98
C LEU A 123 -14.37 2.07 -11.07
N ALA A 124 -14.43 3.37 -11.37
CA ALA A 124 -13.54 4.01 -12.32
C ALA A 124 -12.07 3.82 -11.92
N LEU A 125 -11.73 4.02 -10.65
CA LEU A 125 -10.36 3.89 -10.18
C LEU A 125 -9.88 2.43 -10.10
N VAL A 126 -10.77 1.47 -9.81
CA VAL A 126 -10.47 0.03 -9.96
C VAL A 126 -10.14 -0.29 -11.43
N ARG A 127 -10.95 0.23 -12.36
CA ARG A 127 -10.74 0.05 -13.80
C ARG A 127 -9.39 0.63 -14.22
N SER A 128 -9.11 1.91 -13.95
CA SER A 128 -7.83 2.52 -14.30
C SER A 128 -6.64 1.81 -13.64
N SER A 129 -6.77 1.38 -12.38
CA SER A 129 -5.72 0.61 -11.69
C SER A 129 -5.31 -0.67 -12.41
N LEU A 130 -6.26 -1.30 -13.11
CA LEU A 130 -6.03 -2.59 -13.77
C LEU A 130 -5.78 -2.43 -15.27
N SER A 131 -6.60 -1.67 -15.99
CA SER A 131 -6.53 -1.57 -17.45
C SER A 131 -5.59 -0.48 -17.96
N GLU A 132 -5.21 0.49 -17.14
CA GLU A 132 -4.35 1.61 -17.56
C GLU A 132 -3.02 1.59 -16.80
N TYR A 133 -3.05 1.48 -15.48
CA TYR A 133 -1.86 1.59 -14.64
C TYR A 133 -0.96 0.36 -14.70
N THR A 134 -1.48 -0.77 -15.20
CA THR A 134 -0.66 -1.95 -15.48
C THR A 134 -0.07 -1.98 -16.89
N CYS A 135 -0.38 -0.99 -17.73
CA CYS A 135 0.15 -0.89 -19.08
C CYS A 135 1.56 -0.30 -19.09
N PRO A 136 2.40 -0.64 -20.08
CA PRO A 136 3.65 0.08 -20.32
C PRO A 136 3.42 1.60 -20.46
N PRO A 137 4.37 2.44 -20.02
CA PRO A 137 5.71 2.11 -19.55
C PRO A 137 5.81 1.71 -18.07
N ASN A 138 4.69 1.60 -17.34
CA ASN A 138 4.69 1.35 -15.90
C ASN A 138 5.26 -0.04 -15.56
N PRO A 139 6.34 -0.12 -14.77
CA PRO A 139 6.88 -1.39 -14.31
C PRO A 139 5.90 -2.10 -13.36
N LEU A 140 5.77 -3.42 -13.53
CA LEU A 140 5.00 -4.30 -12.65
C LEU A 140 5.93 -5.19 -11.83
N SER A 141 5.40 -5.78 -10.76
CA SER A 141 6.07 -6.85 -10.02
C SER A 141 6.46 -8.06 -10.87
N LEU A 142 5.89 -8.19 -12.06
CA LEU A 142 6.11 -9.27 -13.01
C LEU A 142 7.16 -8.94 -14.08
N SER A 143 7.49 -7.66 -14.28
CA SER A 143 8.34 -7.19 -15.38
C SER A 143 9.75 -7.78 -15.37
N THR A 144 10.28 -8.10 -14.18
CA THR A 144 11.59 -8.74 -14.00
C THR A 144 11.61 -10.21 -14.45
N HIS A 145 10.45 -10.86 -14.59
CA HIS A 145 10.37 -12.32 -14.68
C HIS A 145 9.63 -12.83 -15.90
N TYR A 146 8.76 -12.01 -16.49
CA TYR A 146 7.89 -12.39 -17.59
C TYR A 146 8.05 -11.43 -18.76
N VAL A 147 7.92 -11.98 -19.97
CA VAL A 147 7.85 -11.19 -21.19
C VAL A 147 6.43 -10.65 -21.32
N LEU A 148 6.19 -9.51 -20.67
CA LEU A 148 4.88 -8.86 -20.70
C LEU A 148 4.59 -8.26 -22.08
N PRO A 149 3.32 -8.25 -22.52
CA PRO A 149 2.92 -7.55 -23.74
C PRO A 149 3.34 -6.08 -23.70
N LYS A 150 3.99 -5.61 -24.78
CA LYS A 150 4.48 -4.23 -24.93
C LYS A 150 3.81 -3.46 -26.08
N ALA A 151 2.85 -4.08 -26.77
CA ALA A 151 2.16 -3.46 -27.90
C ALA A 151 1.12 -2.45 -27.38
N SER A 152 0.92 -1.37 -28.12
CA SER A 152 -0.08 -0.33 -27.80
C SER A 152 -1.51 -0.87 -27.69
N GLU A 153 -1.80 -2.02 -28.29
CA GLU A 153 -3.13 -2.62 -28.37
C GLU A 153 -3.38 -3.71 -27.32
N THR A 154 -2.33 -4.29 -26.72
CA THR A 154 -2.48 -5.46 -25.85
C THR A 154 -1.59 -5.35 -24.60
N SER A 155 -2.23 -5.30 -23.43
CA SER A 155 -1.58 -5.34 -22.12
C SER A 155 -1.80 -6.70 -21.44
N LEU A 156 -1.09 -6.95 -20.33
CA LEU A 156 -1.35 -8.16 -19.53
C LEU A 156 -2.81 -8.24 -19.07
N PHE A 157 -3.40 -7.09 -18.69
CA PHE A 157 -4.78 -7.06 -18.23
C PHE A 157 -5.77 -7.23 -19.37
N SER A 158 -5.51 -6.66 -20.56
CA SER A 158 -6.40 -6.88 -21.71
C SER A 158 -6.39 -8.34 -22.17
N LEU A 159 -5.24 -9.04 -22.11
CA LEU A 159 -5.20 -10.50 -22.28
C LEU A 159 -6.02 -11.22 -21.24
N TYR A 160 -5.89 -10.86 -19.96
CA TYR A 160 -6.71 -11.46 -18.91
C TYR A 160 -8.22 -11.21 -19.10
N ALA A 161 -8.59 -10.08 -19.70
CA ALA A 161 -9.97 -9.74 -19.98
C ALA A 161 -10.56 -10.60 -21.10
N SER A 162 -9.84 -10.73 -22.22
CA SER A 162 -10.34 -11.35 -23.46
C SER A 162 -9.94 -12.82 -23.65
N ASP A 163 -8.70 -13.19 -23.33
CA ASP A 163 -8.18 -14.56 -23.40
C ASP A 163 -7.33 -14.93 -22.17
N PRO A 164 -7.98 -15.19 -21.02
CA PRO A 164 -7.30 -15.47 -19.75
C PRO A 164 -6.34 -16.66 -19.79
N GLU A 165 -6.50 -17.58 -20.75
CA GLU A 165 -5.69 -18.79 -20.89
C GLU A 165 -4.44 -18.58 -21.76
N THR A 166 -4.28 -17.41 -22.40
CA THR A 166 -3.05 -17.03 -23.11
C THR A 166 -1.83 -17.22 -22.22
N LEU A 167 -0.87 -18.03 -22.68
CA LEU A 167 0.40 -18.25 -21.99
C LEU A 167 1.34 -17.06 -22.18
N VAL A 168 1.78 -16.49 -21.06
CA VAL A 168 2.81 -15.45 -21.00
C VAL A 168 4.16 -16.09 -20.70
N PRO A 169 5.15 -15.97 -21.60
CA PRO A 169 6.46 -16.58 -21.41
C PRO A 169 7.20 -16.04 -20.20
N SER A 170 7.85 -16.93 -19.45
CA SER A 170 8.89 -16.50 -18.52
C SER A 170 10.14 -16.07 -19.28
N ILE A 171 10.90 -15.09 -18.79
CA ILE A 171 12.19 -14.73 -19.40
C ILE A 171 13.14 -15.93 -19.37
N ALA A 172 13.11 -16.71 -18.29
CA ALA A 172 13.90 -17.94 -18.15
C ALA A 172 13.67 -18.94 -19.30
N SER A 173 12.41 -19.21 -19.66
CA SER A 173 12.10 -20.12 -20.78
C SER A 173 12.62 -19.58 -22.11
N THR A 174 12.52 -18.27 -22.35
CA THR A 174 13.02 -17.68 -23.60
C THR A 174 14.54 -17.76 -23.74
N LEU A 175 15.28 -17.68 -22.63
CA LEU A 175 16.74 -17.80 -22.64
C LEU A 175 17.20 -19.26 -22.85
N LEU A 176 16.48 -20.22 -22.27
CA LEU A 176 16.77 -21.65 -22.45
C LEU A 176 16.49 -22.13 -23.88
N ASP A 177 15.45 -21.60 -24.53
CA ASP A 177 15.15 -21.93 -25.93
C ASP A 177 16.26 -21.45 -26.88
N VAL A 178 16.92 -20.32 -26.56
CA VAL A 178 18.06 -19.78 -27.34
C VAL A 178 19.34 -20.61 -27.15
N ASP A 179 19.58 -21.13 -25.95
CA ASP A 179 20.80 -21.91 -25.65
C ASP A 179 20.78 -23.32 -26.30
N THR A 180 19.60 -23.85 -26.66
CA THR A 180 19.51 -25.12 -27.43
C THR A 180 20.02 -25.01 -28.88
N LEU A 181 20.27 -23.80 -29.37
CA LEU A 181 20.88 -23.55 -30.69
C LEU A 181 22.41 -23.37 -30.64
N ARG A 182 23.03 -23.44 -29.46
CA ARG A 182 24.49 -23.42 -29.31
C ARG A 182 25.01 -24.75 -28.75
N PRO A 183 26.04 -25.37 -29.35
CA PRO A 183 26.67 -26.53 -28.73
C PRO A 183 27.35 -26.11 -27.43
N SER A 184 26.91 -26.67 -26.30
CA SER A 184 27.42 -26.36 -24.96
C SER A 184 28.69 -27.17 -24.66
N PRO A 185 29.73 -26.59 -24.02
CA PRO A 185 30.68 -27.38 -23.23
C PRO A 185 30.12 -27.64 -21.83
N SER A 186 30.52 -28.76 -21.24
CA SER A 186 30.00 -29.35 -20.00
C SER A 186 30.16 -28.48 -18.74
N PRO A 187 29.21 -28.53 -17.78
CA PRO A 187 29.25 -27.70 -16.58
C PRO A 187 30.11 -28.32 -15.46
N THR A 188 30.91 -27.47 -14.81
CA THR A 188 31.51 -27.73 -13.49
C THR A 188 30.57 -27.25 -12.38
N PRO A 189 30.45 -27.99 -11.26
CA PRO A 189 29.52 -27.65 -10.20
C PRO A 189 30.11 -26.58 -9.25
N SER A 190 29.39 -25.46 -9.05
CA SER A 190 29.65 -24.54 -7.95
C SER A 190 28.56 -24.67 -6.87
N SER A 191 29.01 -24.83 -5.63
CA SER A 191 28.19 -24.99 -4.43
C SER A 191 27.55 -23.66 -4.00
N SER A 192 26.23 -23.59 -3.93
CA SER A 192 25.53 -22.46 -3.27
C SER A 192 25.23 -22.81 -1.82
N SER A 193 25.73 -21.98 -0.90
CA SER A 193 25.44 -22.07 0.53
C SER A 193 24.06 -21.46 0.83
N SER A 194 23.25 -22.18 1.60
CA SER A 194 21.94 -21.73 2.05
C SER A 194 22.09 -20.66 3.15
N ALA A 195 22.17 -19.38 2.76
CA ALA A 195 22.11 -18.30 3.72
C ALA A 195 20.68 -18.15 4.28
N LYS A 196 20.52 -18.36 5.60
CA LYS A 196 19.28 -18.05 6.33
C LYS A 196 18.95 -16.57 6.17
N ARG A 197 17.72 -16.27 5.75
CA ARG A 197 17.20 -14.90 5.59
C ARG A 197 17.25 -14.17 6.94
N GLN A 198 18.23 -13.28 7.11
CA GLN A 198 18.33 -12.42 8.29
C GLN A 198 17.19 -11.39 8.29
N LEU A 199 16.55 -11.21 9.43
CA LEU A 199 15.52 -10.20 9.62
C LEU A 199 16.20 -8.82 9.68
N THR A 200 15.99 -8.00 8.66
CA THR A 200 16.57 -6.65 8.60
C THR A 200 15.87 -5.75 9.62
N GLN A 201 16.57 -5.34 10.67
CA GLN A 201 16.15 -4.24 11.53
C GLN A 201 16.56 -2.93 10.83
N ASN A 202 15.59 -2.17 10.34
CA ASN A 202 15.85 -0.83 9.82
C ASN A 202 15.98 0.13 11.03
N GLN A 203 17.06 0.94 11.07
CA GLN A 203 17.24 2.02 12.06
C GLN A 203 16.16 3.11 11.92
N ALA A 204 15.99 4.00 12.90
CA ALA A 204 15.06 5.14 12.80
C ALA A 204 15.48 6.12 11.69
N ALA A 205 14.54 6.96 11.23
CA ALA A 205 14.69 7.78 10.02
C ALA A 205 15.92 8.71 10.05
N SER A 206 16.62 8.79 8.92
CA SER A 206 17.57 9.85 8.57
C SER A 206 17.21 10.37 7.18
N GLU A 207 17.39 11.66 6.93
CA GLU A 207 17.12 12.29 5.64
C GLU A 207 18.18 11.90 4.61
N GLU A 208 17.76 11.60 3.38
CA GLU A 208 18.66 11.16 2.29
C GLU A 208 18.72 12.26 1.23
N GLY A 209 19.92 12.82 0.99
CA GLY A 209 20.14 13.84 -0.04
C GLY A 209 20.09 13.26 -1.46
N TYR A 210 19.73 14.07 -2.46
CA TYR A 210 19.59 13.65 -3.87
C TYR A 210 20.78 12.86 -4.42
N ASP A 211 22.01 13.34 -4.21
CA ASP A 211 23.22 12.65 -4.69
C ASP A 211 23.39 11.27 -4.06
N SER A 212 22.96 11.09 -2.80
CA SER A 212 22.97 9.78 -2.11
C SER A 212 21.92 8.81 -2.67
N ILE A 213 20.79 9.32 -3.17
CA ILE A 213 19.78 8.51 -3.86
C ILE A 213 20.33 8.05 -5.21
N VAL A 214 20.91 8.97 -5.99
CA VAL A 214 21.49 8.67 -7.31
C VAL A 214 22.61 7.64 -7.19
N GLN A 215 23.55 7.82 -6.24
CA GLN A 215 24.67 6.90 -6.03
C GLN A 215 24.22 5.46 -5.69
N ARG A 216 23.06 5.27 -5.02
CA ARG A 216 22.55 3.92 -4.71
C ARG A 216 22.00 3.18 -5.92
N VAL A 217 21.61 3.90 -6.97
CA VAL A 217 21.09 3.32 -8.21
C VAL A 217 22.16 3.31 -9.31
N GLU A 218 23.26 4.05 -9.12
CA GLU A 218 24.37 4.11 -10.06
C GLU A 218 24.95 2.71 -10.36
N GLY A 219 24.99 2.35 -11.63
CA GLY A 219 25.51 1.06 -12.10
C GLY A 219 24.56 -0.14 -11.96
N TRP A 220 23.35 0.03 -11.41
CA TRP A 220 22.35 -1.04 -11.38
C TRP A 220 21.79 -1.31 -12.79
N LYS A 221 21.78 -2.58 -13.20
CA LYS A 221 21.40 -3.01 -14.56
C LYS A 221 20.01 -3.66 -14.63
N GLY A 222 19.20 -3.50 -13.59
CA GLY A 222 17.97 -4.26 -13.39
C GLY A 222 18.18 -5.49 -12.51
N ASP A 223 17.09 -5.96 -11.91
CA ASP A 223 17.09 -7.23 -11.18
C ASP A 223 17.15 -8.41 -12.15
N GLU A 224 17.84 -9.49 -11.76
CA GLU A 224 17.92 -10.68 -12.60
C GLU A 224 16.61 -11.49 -12.58
N PRO A 225 16.20 -12.04 -13.73
CA PRO A 225 15.03 -12.92 -13.78
C PRO A 225 15.27 -14.21 -12.98
N SER A 226 14.22 -14.70 -12.32
CA SER A 226 14.30 -15.99 -11.66
C SER A 226 14.29 -17.12 -12.70
N MET A 227 15.41 -17.84 -12.82
CA MET A 227 15.55 -18.98 -13.75
C MET A 227 14.70 -20.20 -13.41
N LYS A 228 13.98 -20.19 -12.27
CA LYS A 228 13.10 -21.28 -11.83
C LYS A 228 11.65 -21.10 -12.25
N LEU A 229 11.29 -19.91 -12.72
CA LEU A 229 9.91 -19.62 -13.11
C LEU A 229 9.59 -20.21 -14.47
N LYS A 230 8.37 -20.71 -14.60
CA LYS A 230 7.80 -21.20 -15.87
C LYS A 230 6.80 -20.18 -16.39
N SER A 231 6.51 -20.27 -17.69
CA SER A 231 5.40 -19.56 -18.34
C SER A 231 4.08 -19.88 -17.63
N LYS A 232 3.21 -18.87 -17.54
CA LYS A 232 1.91 -18.97 -16.84
C LYS A 232 0.85 -18.28 -17.69
N THR A 233 -0.41 -18.66 -17.48
CA THR A 233 -1.54 -17.99 -18.15
C THR A 233 -1.70 -16.55 -17.65
N ALA A 234 -2.25 -15.67 -18.49
CA ALA A 234 -2.56 -14.29 -18.13
C ALA A 234 -3.41 -14.23 -16.84
N LYS A 235 -4.40 -15.11 -16.72
CA LYS A 235 -5.21 -15.29 -15.50
C LYS A 235 -4.38 -15.59 -14.27
N LYS A 236 -3.48 -16.57 -14.35
CA LYS A 236 -2.66 -16.96 -13.20
C LYS A 236 -1.76 -15.79 -12.76
N LEU A 237 -1.20 -15.07 -13.72
CA LEU A 237 -0.36 -13.90 -13.43
C LEU A 237 -1.16 -12.77 -12.77
N VAL A 238 -2.28 -12.36 -13.35
CA VAL A 238 -3.10 -11.26 -12.84
C VAL A 238 -3.71 -11.60 -11.48
N GLU A 239 -4.39 -12.74 -11.35
CA GLU A 239 -5.14 -13.07 -10.13
C GLU A 239 -4.26 -13.47 -8.95
N THR A 240 -3.03 -13.95 -9.18
CA THR A 240 -2.22 -14.56 -8.11
C THR A 240 -0.78 -14.11 -8.00
N GLU A 241 -0.19 -13.45 -9.00
CA GLU A 241 1.24 -13.11 -9.02
C GLU A 241 1.50 -11.59 -9.14
N LEU A 242 0.54 -10.83 -9.68
CA LEU A 242 0.58 -9.36 -9.68
C LEU A 242 0.52 -8.86 -8.23
N ARG A 243 1.46 -8.00 -7.86
CA ARG A 243 1.60 -7.43 -6.50
C ARG A 243 1.68 -5.92 -6.49
N TRP A 244 2.36 -5.33 -7.46
CA TRP A 244 2.44 -3.88 -7.57
C TRP A 244 2.61 -3.39 -9.01
N ALA A 245 2.23 -2.14 -9.24
CA ALA A 245 2.58 -1.33 -10.41
C ALA A 245 3.13 0.03 -9.94
N ASN A 246 4.22 0.51 -10.56
CA ASN A 246 4.78 1.83 -10.31
C ASN A 246 4.16 2.87 -11.26
N LEU A 247 3.92 4.08 -10.76
CA LEU A 247 3.45 5.23 -11.52
C LEU A 247 4.45 6.38 -11.34
N GLY A 248 4.73 7.16 -12.37
CA GLY A 248 5.69 8.26 -12.25
C GLY A 248 7.13 7.78 -12.05
N TRP A 249 7.86 8.41 -11.12
CA TRP A 249 9.21 7.97 -10.75
C TRP A 249 9.19 6.55 -10.19
N VAL A 250 10.02 5.68 -10.76
CA VAL A 250 10.01 4.25 -10.43
C VAL A 250 10.78 4.02 -9.14
N TYR A 251 10.16 3.33 -8.19
CA TYR A 251 10.84 2.89 -6.98
C TYR A 251 11.57 1.56 -7.21
N ASN A 252 12.88 1.55 -6.95
CA ASN A 252 13.72 0.37 -7.02
C ASN A 252 13.71 -0.38 -5.68
N TRP A 253 13.14 -1.57 -5.68
CA TRP A 253 12.98 -2.40 -4.48
C TRP A 253 14.29 -2.97 -3.92
N THR A 254 15.27 -3.24 -4.79
CA THR A 254 16.59 -3.79 -4.41
C THR A 254 17.44 -2.73 -3.73
N ASN A 255 17.52 -1.55 -4.34
CA ASN A 255 18.34 -0.44 -3.85
C ASN A 255 17.60 0.47 -2.85
N LYS A 256 16.28 0.29 -2.70
CA LYS A 256 15.38 1.07 -1.83
C LYS A 256 15.44 2.59 -2.11
N ALA A 257 15.49 2.93 -3.39
CA ALA A 257 15.69 4.29 -3.88
C ALA A 257 14.86 4.52 -5.16
N TYR A 258 14.54 5.78 -5.46
CA TYR A 258 13.91 6.12 -6.73
C TYR A 258 14.95 6.11 -7.87
N ASP A 259 14.54 5.58 -9.02
CA ASP A 259 15.32 5.64 -10.25
C ASP A 259 15.03 6.93 -11.02
N PHE A 260 16.01 7.83 -11.05
CA PHE A 260 15.93 9.11 -11.77
C PHE A 260 16.58 9.09 -13.16
N THR A 261 17.03 7.93 -13.64
CA THR A 261 17.76 7.81 -14.91
C THR A 261 16.86 7.86 -16.14
N SER A 262 15.56 7.54 -15.97
CA SER A 262 14.58 7.59 -17.07
C SER A 262 14.31 9.04 -17.51
N THR A 263 14.55 9.33 -18.78
CA THR A 263 14.30 10.64 -19.40
C THR A 263 13.54 10.50 -20.74
N PRO A 264 12.28 10.99 -20.84
CA PRO A 264 11.43 11.45 -19.74
C PRO A 264 11.03 10.29 -18.80
N PRO A 265 10.67 10.57 -17.53
CA PRO A 265 10.08 9.55 -16.67
C PRO A 265 8.74 9.03 -17.23
N PRO A 266 8.30 7.82 -16.82
CA PRO A 266 6.89 7.47 -16.89
C PRO A 266 6.04 8.60 -16.28
N THR A 267 4.92 8.91 -16.90
CA THR A 267 4.04 9.98 -16.41
C THR A 267 3.24 9.49 -15.21
N PHE A 268 3.07 10.35 -14.21
CA PHE A 268 2.08 10.11 -13.16
C PHE A 268 0.68 10.43 -13.74
N PRO A 269 -0.32 9.53 -13.63
CA PRO A 269 -1.62 9.73 -14.28
C PRO A 269 -2.33 11.00 -13.81
N GLU A 270 -2.66 11.90 -14.75
CA GLU A 270 -3.26 13.21 -14.45
C GLU A 270 -4.59 13.12 -13.67
N PRO A 271 -5.57 12.24 -14.02
CA PRO A 271 -6.80 12.14 -13.24
C PRO A 271 -6.57 11.72 -11.77
N LEU A 272 -5.58 10.87 -11.52
CA LEU A 272 -5.17 10.48 -10.17
C LEU A 272 -4.45 11.64 -9.46
N ALA A 273 -3.61 12.39 -10.18
CA ALA A 273 -2.94 13.57 -9.66
C ALA A 273 -3.94 14.61 -9.18
N GLU A 274 -4.95 14.94 -9.99
CA GLU A 274 -6.00 15.89 -9.63
C GLU A 274 -6.82 15.40 -8.43
N THR A 275 -7.17 14.12 -8.39
CA THR A 275 -7.85 13.53 -7.20
C THR A 275 -7.02 13.71 -5.93
N CYS A 276 -5.70 13.51 -6.00
CA CYS A 276 -4.80 13.66 -4.85
C CYS A 276 -4.61 15.13 -4.46
N LYS A 277 -4.50 16.04 -5.43
CA LYS A 277 -4.47 17.50 -5.20
C LYS A 277 -5.73 17.99 -4.54
N ASP A 278 -6.90 17.53 -4.98
CA ASP A 278 -8.18 17.88 -4.39
C ASP A 278 -8.29 17.42 -2.92
N ILE A 279 -7.81 16.20 -2.62
CA ILE A 279 -7.73 15.70 -1.23
C ILE A 279 -6.84 16.62 -0.39
N VAL A 280 -5.63 16.94 -0.85
CA VAL A 280 -4.68 17.77 -0.09
C VAL A 280 -5.17 19.21 0.08
N ARG A 281 -5.77 19.78 -0.95
CA ARG A 281 -6.35 21.14 -0.93
C ARG A 281 -7.54 21.24 0.00
N GLY A 282 -8.35 20.19 0.08
CA GLY A 282 -9.54 20.15 0.94
C GLY A 282 -9.26 20.01 2.43
N ILE A 283 -8.02 19.68 2.84
CA ILE A 283 -7.68 19.48 4.25
C ILE A 283 -7.39 20.83 4.92
N PRO A 284 -8.05 21.15 6.06
CA PRO A 284 -7.73 22.35 6.84
C PRO A 284 -6.43 22.14 7.64
N TRP A 285 -5.28 22.31 7.00
CA TRP A 285 -3.97 21.99 7.59
C TRP A 285 -3.65 22.75 8.88
N ASP A 286 -4.16 23.97 9.05
CA ASP A 286 -4.04 24.73 10.31
C ASP A 286 -4.75 24.03 11.46
N GLU A 287 -5.88 23.35 11.21
CA GLU A 287 -6.46 22.51 12.24
C GLU A 287 -5.54 21.32 12.53
N VAL A 288 -4.99 20.66 11.50
CA VAL A 288 -4.14 19.46 11.66
C VAL A 288 -2.89 19.74 12.50
N PHE A 289 -2.21 20.86 12.22
CA PHE A 289 -0.89 21.17 12.76
C PHE A 289 -0.80 22.44 13.60
N GLY A 290 -1.85 23.27 13.69
CA GLY A 290 -1.80 24.58 14.35
C GLY A 290 -1.46 24.57 15.84
N ASN A 291 -1.52 23.40 16.49
CA ASN A 291 -1.12 23.19 17.89
C ASN A 291 0.15 22.34 18.03
N ILE A 292 0.89 22.11 16.94
CA ILE A 292 2.10 21.30 16.90
C ILE A 292 3.26 22.24 16.57
N ASP A 293 4.07 22.56 17.59
CA ASP A 293 5.25 23.42 17.45
C ASP A 293 6.29 22.85 16.48
N ASP A 294 6.26 21.53 16.28
CA ASP A 294 7.24 20.78 15.52
C ASP A 294 6.59 19.80 14.52
N VAL A 295 6.21 20.33 13.37
CA VAL A 295 5.53 19.58 12.28
C VAL A 295 6.49 18.61 11.58
N CYS A 296 7.79 18.93 11.56
CA CYS A 296 8.83 18.18 10.85
C CYS A 296 9.73 17.31 11.76
N GLY A 297 9.64 17.41 13.07
CA GLY A 297 10.56 16.77 14.01
C GLY A 297 11.69 17.71 14.47
N GLU A 298 12.11 17.59 15.74
CA GLU A 298 13.29 18.26 16.30
C GLU A 298 14.48 18.06 15.35
N GLY A 299 15.05 19.16 14.85
CA GLY A 299 16.25 19.12 14.01
C GLY A 299 16.08 19.44 12.52
N TYR A 300 15.04 20.18 12.10
CA TYR A 300 15.06 20.89 10.79
C TYR A 300 16.03 22.08 10.76
N GLU A 301 17.27 21.83 11.19
CA GLU A 301 18.41 22.69 10.96
C GLU A 301 19.51 21.86 10.29
N GLU A 302 19.50 21.79 8.95
CA GLU A 302 20.74 21.50 8.23
C GLU A 302 20.84 22.34 6.96
N GLY A 303 21.79 23.27 6.95
CA GLY A 303 22.06 24.20 5.84
C GLY A 303 21.51 25.63 5.98
N GLY A 304 20.89 25.99 7.11
CA GLY A 304 20.48 27.38 7.40
C GLY A 304 19.30 27.91 6.57
N ARG A 305 18.48 27.03 5.97
CA ARG A 305 17.20 27.42 5.36
C ARG A 305 16.05 26.65 6.00
N ILE A 306 15.42 27.28 6.99
CA ILE A 306 14.03 27.04 7.36
C ILE A 306 13.22 27.06 6.05
N ARG A 307 12.38 26.03 5.78
CA ARG A 307 11.32 26.23 4.79
C ARG A 307 10.41 27.32 5.35
N PRO A 308 10.34 28.50 4.73
CA PRO A 308 9.55 29.61 5.29
C PRO A 308 8.05 29.29 5.36
N ASP A 309 7.62 28.23 4.68
CA ASP A 309 6.24 27.99 4.24
C ASP A 309 5.51 26.87 5.01
N GLY A 310 6.23 26.05 5.79
CA GLY A 310 5.65 24.95 6.56
C GLY A 310 4.68 24.05 5.77
N TYR A 311 3.53 23.74 6.39
CA TYR A 311 2.41 23.00 5.78
C TYR A 311 1.40 23.93 5.07
N HIS A 312 1.51 25.25 5.25
CA HIS A 312 0.48 26.21 4.84
C HIS A 312 0.27 26.24 3.31
N ASN A 313 1.32 25.98 2.53
CA ASN A 313 1.26 26.00 1.06
C ASN A 313 0.94 24.65 0.43
N TRP A 314 0.79 23.56 1.20
CA TRP A 314 0.56 22.22 0.63
C TRP A 314 -0.72 22.15 -0.20
N GLY A 315 -1.78 22.86 0.17
CA GLY A 315 -3.02 22.90 -0.62
C GLY A 315 -2.85 23.48 -2.02
N GLU A 316 -1.83 24.33 -2.23
CA GLU A 316 -1.55 24.98 -3.51
C GLU A 316 -0.40 24.32 -4.28
N ASP A 317 0.60 23.79 -3.58
CA ASP A 317 1.86 23.35 -4.20
C ASP A 317 2.08 21.83 -4.20
N TYR A 318 1.12 21.06 -3.69
CA TYR A 318 1.20 19.60 -3.74
C TYR A 318 1.11 19.11 -5.19
N ALA A 319 2.12 18.37 -5.61
CA ALA A 319 2.26 17.85 -6.95
C ALA A 319 2.77 16.39 -6.86
N PRO A 320 1.88 15.39 -6.79
CA PRO A 320 2.30 14.01 -6.75
C PRO A 320 2.94 13.62 -8.08
N ASP A 321 4.14 13.05 -8.00
CA ASP A 321 5.00 12.71 -9.15
C ASP A 321 5.41 11.23 -9.16
N THR A 322 4.98 10.48 -8.15
CA THR A 322 5.19 9.04 -8.04
C THR A 322 4.02 8.36 -7.32
N GLY A 323 3.81 7.09 -7.59
CA GLY A 323 2.95 6.26 -6.78
C GLY A 323 3.11 4.77 -7.01
N ILE A 324 2.55 4.01 -6.07
CA ILE A 324 2.56 2.55 -6.12
C ILE A 324 1.12 2.08 -5.97
N VAL A 325 0.64 1.34 -6.98
CA VAL A 325 -0.59 0.57 -6.89
C VAL A 325 -0.23 -0.80 -6.35
N ASN A 326 -0.72 -1.14 -5.17
CA ASN A 326 -0.54 -2.45 -4.55
C ASN A 326 -1.79 -3.31 -4.75
N PHE A 327 -1.58 -4.55 -5.16
CA PHE A 327 -2.59 -5.57 -5.40
C PHE A 327 -2.45 -6.67 -4.36
N TYR A 328 -3.40 -6.74 -3.42
CA TYR A 328 -3.41 -7.73 -2.36
C TYR A 328 -4.47 -8.79 -2.66
N GLN A 329 -4.09 -10.06 -2.71
CA GLN A 329 -5.07 -11.13 -2.57
C GLN A 329 -5.50 -11.25 -1.09
N THR A 330 -6.64 -11.88 -0.82
CA THR A 330 -7.19 -12.00 0.55
C THR A 330 -6.22 -12.58 1.60
N LYS A 331 -5.24 -13.37 1.18
CA LYS A 331 -4.24 -13.99 2.07
C LYS A 331 -2.94 -13.19 2.21
N ASP A 332 -2.77 -12.13 1.43
CA ASP A 332 -1.58 -11.30 1.49
C ASP A 332 -1.54 -10.47 2.77
N THR A 333 -0.31 -10.07 3.12
CA THR A 333 -0.03 -9.22 4.28
C THR A 333 1.12 -8.28 3.93
N LEU A 334 1.06 -7.04 4.40
CA LEU A 334 2.18 -6.10 4.38
C LEU A 334 2.76 -5.97 5.79
N MET A 335 4.04 -6.32 5.94
CA MET A 335 4.73 -6.24 7.22
C MET A 335 4.95 -4.78 7.66
N GLY A 336 5.15 -4.59 8.96
CA GLY A 336 5.47 -3.28 9.52
C GLY A 336 6.70 -2.62 8.88
N HIS A 337 6.52 -1.46 8.26
CA HIS A 337 7.55 -0.68 7.57
C HIS A 337 7.30 0.83 7.71
N VAL A 338 8.22 1.65 7.21
CA VAL A 338 8.13 3.11 7.13
C VAL A 338 8.57 3.50 5.72
N ASP A 339 7.89 4.47 5.12
CA ASP A 339 8.24 5.05 3.82
C ASP A 339 9.32 6.12 3.99
N ARG A 340 10.47 5.99 3.31
CA ARG A 340 11.69 6.76 3.61
C ARG A 340 12.46 7.27 2.40
N SER A 341 11.94 7.09 1.20
CA SER A 341 12.76 7.21 -0.01
C SER A 341 12.57 8.53 -0.75
N GLU A 342 11.60 9.34 -0.33
CA GLU A 342 11.34 10.67 -0.88
C GLU A 342 12.33 11.71 -0.33
N LEU A 343 12.73 12.68 -1.16
CA LEU A 343 13.59 13.79 -0.71
C LEU A 343 12.87 14.71 0.25
N ASP A 344 11.55 14.77 0.14
CA ASP A 344 10.67 15.46 1.07
C ASP A 344 9.84 14.45 1.87
N PRO A 345 10.33 13.98 3.03
CA PRO A 345 9.66 12.94 3.78
C PRO A 345 8.47 13.44 4.60
N TYR A 346 8.09 14.73 4.52
CA TYR A 346 7.00 15.32 5.30
C TYR A 346 5.77 15.66 4.48
N ARG A 347 5.92 15.84 3.16
CA ARG A 347 4.78 16.11 2.28
C ARG A 347 3.70 15.03 2.41
N PRO A 348 2.43 15.35 2.11
CA PRO A 348 1.36 14.37 2.18
C PRO A 348 1.60 13.15 1.28
N LEU A 349 1.44 11.96 1.85
CA LEU A 349 1.25 10.70 1.14
C LEU A 349 -0.24 10.37 1.18
N ILE A 350 -0.83 10.12 0.02
CA ILE A 350 -2.25 9.81 -0.13
C ILE A 350 -2.40 8.32 -0.39
N SER A 351 -3.11 7.62 0.51
CA SER A 351 -3.37 6.18 0.43
C SER A 351 -4.86 5.92 0.22
N ILE A 352 -5.23 5.47 -0.97
CA ILE A 352 -6.63 5.19 -1.36
C ILE A 352 -6.88 3.68 -1.24
N SER A 353 -8.01 3.30 -0.64
CA SER A 353 -8.41 1.89 -0.47
C SER A 353 -9.57 1.51 -1.39
N LEU A 354 -9.48 0.37 -2.08
CA LEU A 354 -10.52 -0.15 -2.99
C LEU A 354 -10.71 -1.66 -2.81
N GLY A 355 -11.96 -2.13 -2.85
CA GLY A 355 -12.30 -3.56 -2.77
C GLY A 355 -12.53 -4.04 -1.34
N HIS A 356 -12.00 -5.22 -0.99
CA HIS A 356 -12.13 -5.77 0.36
C HIS A 356 -11.57 -4.82 1.44
N ALA A 357 -12.21 -4.84 2.61
CA ALA A 357 -11.75 -4.09 3.77
C ALA A 357 -10.43 -4.68 4.28
N GLY A 358 -9.59 -3.85 4.88
CA GLY A 358 -8.31 -4.26 5.46
C GLY A 358 -8.15 -3.74 6.87
N ILE A 359 -7.39 -4.47 7.69
CA ILE A 359 -6.86 -3.94 8.94
C ILE A 359 -5.51 -3.31 8.64
N PHE A 360 -5.43 -2.01 8.91
CA PHE A 360 -4.22 -1.23 8.90
C PHE A 360 -3.71 -1.07 10.33
N LEU A 361 -2.43 -1.37 10.56
CA LEU A 361 -1.78 -1.11 11.82
C LEU A 361 -1.01 0.19 11.72
N LEU A 362 -1.38 1.15 12.54
CA LEU A 362 -0.70 2.44 12.68
C LEU A 362 0.13 2.44 13.97
N GLY A 363 1.44 2.35 13.85
CA GLY A 363 2.36 2.45 14.98
C GLY A 363 2.86 3.88 15.19
N GLU A 364 3.93 3.98 15.98
CA GLU A 364 4.67 5.21 16.19
C GLU A 364 5.99 5.19 15.40
N THR A 365 6.89 6.12 15.69
CA THR A 365 8.26 6.14 15.13
C THR A 365 9.12 4.98 15.59
N THR A 366 8.66 4.21 16.60
CA THR A 366 9.29 2.98 17.06
C THR A 366 8.32 1.79 16.97
N ARG A 367 8.88 0.57 17.02
CA ARG A 367 8.09 -0.69 16.97
C ARG A 367 7.69 -1.20 18.36
N GLN A 368 8.02 -0.46 19.41
CA GLN A 368 7.86 -0.87 20.81
C GLN A 368 6.51 -0.50 21.41
N THR A 369 5.84 0.49 20.82
CA THR A 369 4.46 0.83 21.15
C THR A 369 3.50 -0.05 20.37
N PRO A 370 2.44 -0.61 21.00
CA PRO A 370 1.38 -1.31 20.27
C PRO A 370 0.73 -0.38 19.23
N PRO A 371 0.62 -0.80 17.96
CA PRO A 371 -0.06 0.00 16.95
C PRO A 371 -1.57 0.05 17.18
N ILE A 372 -2.17 1.10 16.65
CA ILE A 372 -3.61 1.30 16.53
C ILE A 372 -4.10 0.50 15.32
N PRO A 373 -4.98 -0.49 15.51
CA PRO A 373 -5.64 -1.19 14.41
C PRO A 373 -6.80 -0.34 13.86
N ILE A 374 -6.77 -0.05 12.58
CA ILE A 374 -7.77 0.78 11.87
C ILE A 374 -8.39 -0.06 10.76
N VAL A 375 -9.72 -0.06 10.66
CA VAL A 375 -10.45 -0.67 9.54
C VAL A 375 -10.46 0.33 8.37
N LEU A 376 -9.95 -0.09 7.22
CA LEU A 376 -10.01 0.67 5.96
C LEU A 376 -10.94 -0.06 4.99
N ARG A 377 -12.00 0.62 4.54
CA ARG A 377 -12.97 0.11 3.56
C ARG A 377 -12.73 0.69 2.17
N SER A 378 -13.44 0.15 1.18
CA SER A 378 -13.44 0.68 -0.17
C SER A 378 -13.94 2.13 -0.19
N GLY A 379 -13.17 3.00 -0.82
CA GLY A 379 -13.41 4.44 -0.90
C GLY A 379 -12.81 5.27 0.24
N ASP A 380 -12.24 4.65 1.27
CA ASP A 380 -11.54 5.35 2.34
C ASP A 380 -10.19 5.89 1.85
N VAL A 381 -9.83 7.08 2.33
CA VAL A 381 -8.53 7.72 2.09
C VAL A 381 -7.80 7.91 3.41
N LEU A 382 -6.58 7.40 3.50
CA LEU A 382 -5.64 7.69 4.58
C LEU A 382 -4.58 8.68 4.08
N VAL A 383 -4.35 9.75 4.82
CA VAL A 383 -3.32 10.75 4.53
C VAL A 383 -2.26 10.70 5.62
N MET A 384 -1.00 10.56 5.21
CA MET A 384 0.15 10.59 6.11
C MET A 384 1.02 11.80 5.75
N ALA A 385 1.22 12.71 6.69
CA ALA A 385 1.99 13.93 6.50
C ALA A 385 2.78 14.27 7.77
N GLY A 386 3.77 15.17 7.65
CA GLY A 386 4.61 15.58 8.77
C GLY A 386 5.23 14.38 9.50
N ARG A 387 5.22 14.42 10.84
CA ARG A 387 5.67 13.30 11.70
C ARG A 387 4.96 11.97 11.42
N GLY A 388 3.72 11.99 10.94
CA GLY A 388 2.96 10.81 10.55
C GLY A 388 3.63 9.94 9.48
N ARG A 389 4.42 10.56 8.58
CA ARG A 389 5.21 9.85 7.56
C ARG A 389 6.31 8.95 8.16
N LYS A 390 6.75 9.23 9.39
CA LYS A 390 7.79 8.47 10.10
C LYS A 390 7.23 7.30 10.93
N CYS A 391 5.91 7.13 10.98
CA CYS A 391 5.27 6.08 11.75
C CYS A 391 5.36 4.72 11.06
N TYR A 392 5.66 3.68 11.85
CA TYR A 392 5.59 2.30 11.38
C TYR A 392 4.15 1.94 11.03
N HIS A 393 3.95 1.29 9.89
CA HIS A 393 2.64 0.85 9.48
C HIS A 393 2.66 -0.43 8.64
N GLY A 394 1.50 -1.09 8.53
CA GLY A 394 1.36 -2.33 7.76
C GLY A 394 -0.07 -2.82 7.66
N ILE A 395 -0.29 -3.86 6.85
CA ILE A 395 -1.61 -4.48 6.61
C ILE A 395 -1.52 -5.96 6.98
N PRO A 396 -1.81 -6.37 8.23
CA PRO A 396 -1.78 -7.77 8.63
C PRO A 396 -2.94 -8.61 8.07
N ARG A 397 -4.05 -7.99 7.64
CA ARG A 397 -5.28 -8.69 7.27
C ARG A 397 -6.04 -7.98 6.15
N ILE A 398 -6.38 -8.71 5.11
CA ILE A 398 -7.49 -8.40 4.20
C ILE A 398 -8.72 -9.21 4.68
N MET A 399 -9.85 -8.54 4.83
CA MET A 399 -11.09 -9.12 5.36
C MET A 399 -11.90 -9.76 4.23
N GLU A 400 -12.03 -11.08 4.27
CA GLU A 400 -12.77 -11.82 3.26
C GLU A 400 -14.29 -11.52 3.33
N GLY A 401 -14.98 -11.52 2.18
CA GLY A 401 -16.44 -11.36 2.14
C GLY A 401 -16.97 -9.95 2.42
N THR A 402 -16.11 -8.93 2.40
CA THR A 402 -16.49 -7.53 2.65
C THR A 402 -16.46 -6.65 1.39
N LEU A 403 -16.53 -7.25 0.20
CA LEU A 403 -16.53 -6.49 -1.05
C LEU A 403 -17.85 -5.68 -1.14
N PRO A 404 -17.82 -4.37 -1.43
CA PRO A 404 -19.04 -3.58 -1.65
C PRO A 404 -19.87 -4.10 -2.82
N ASP A 405 -21.19 -3.91 -2.75
CA ASP A 405 -22.13 -4.46 -3.74
C ASP A 405 -21.90 -3.91 -5.15
N HIS A 406 -21.59 -2.62 -5.31
CA HIS A 406 -21.32 -2.01 -6.62
C HIS A 406 -20.07 -2.56 -7.32
N LEU A 407 -19.17 -3.21 -6.59
CA LEU A 407 -17.98 -3.87 -7.14
C LEU A 407 -18.16 -5.38 -7.36
N LYS A 408 -19.30 -5.95 -6.98
CA LYS A 408 -19.61 -7.36 -7.25
C LYS A 408 -20.01 -7.57 -8.70
N LEU A 409 -19.70 -8.76 -9.21
CA LEU A 409 -20.30 -9.27 -10.44
C LEU A 409 -21.80 -9.49 -10.18
N ILE A 410 -22.63 -9.08 -11.14
CA ILE A 410 -24.06 -9.35 -11.12
C ILE A 410 -24.25 -10.73 -11.76
N GLU A 411 -24.75 -11.71 -11.01
CA GLU A 411 -25.08 -13.03 -11.54
C GLU A 411 -26.54 -13.04 -12.04
N GLY A 412 -26.76 -13.42 -13.31
CA GLY A 412 -28.10 -13.81 -13.79
C GLY A 412 -29.03 -12.71 -14.30
N GLY A 413 -28.56 -11.50 -14.59
CA GLY A 413 -29.34 -10.45 -15.28
C GLY A 413 -28.56 -9.14 -15.42
N GLN A 414 -28.62 -8.50 -16.62
CA GLN A 414 -27.79 -7.36 -17.07
C GLN A 414 -26.31 -7.66 -17.40
N GLU A 415 -25.93 -8.92 -17.66
CA GLU A 415 -24.59 -9.23 -18.22
C GLU A 415 -24.34 -8.56 -19.60
N GLU A 416 -25.39 -8.10 -20.28
CA GLU A 416 -25.33 -7.43 -21.58
C GLU A 416 -24.92 -5.94 -21.51
N GLU A 417 -24.98 -5.28 -20.35
CA GLU A 417 -24.62 -3.84 -20.22
C GLU A 417 -23.16 -3.61 -19.82
N GLU A 418 -22.50 -4.55 -19.12
CA GLU A 418 -21.11 -4.37 -18.68
C GLU A 418 -20.09 -4.82 -19.71
N ASP A 419 -19.22 -3.89 -20.12
CA ASP A 419 -18.12 -4.21 -21.03
C ASP A 419 -17.15 -5.25 -20.45
N GLU A 420 -16.44 -5.96 -21.32
CA GLU A 420 -15.52 -7.04 -20.95
C GLU A 420 -14.45 -6.62 -19.92
N THR A 421 -13.94 -5.38 -20.02
CA THR A 421 -12.93 -4.87 -19.10
C THR A 421 -13.52 -4.66 -17.72
N THR A 422 -14.75 -4.11 -17.62
CA THR A 422 -15.47 -3.94 -16.34
C THR A 422 -15.73 -5.29 -15.67
N ARG A 423 -16.19 -6.30 -16.43
CA ARG A 423 -16.36 -7.67 -15.93
C ARG A 423 -15.04 -8.27 -15.44
N ALA A 424 -13.94 -8.06 -16.18
CA ALA A 424 -12.62 -8.52 -15.76
C ALA A 424 -12.14 -7.85 -14.47
N CYS A 425 -12.39 -6.55 -14.31
CA CYS A 425 -12.10 -5.80 -13.09
C CYS A 425 -12.86 -6.37 -11.88
N LYS A 426 -14.16 -6.60 -12.04
CA LYS A 426 -15.01 -7.19 -11.00
C LYS A 426 -14.62 -8.63 -10.67
N ARG A 427 -14.23 -9.45 -11.66
CA ARG A 427 -13.62 -10.77 -11.44
C ARG A 427 -12.36 -10.66 -10.59
N PHE A 428 -11.44 -9.74 -10.91
CA PHE A 428 -10.20 -9.58 -10.16
C PHE A 428 -10.47 -9.13 -8.71
N ILE A 429 -11.26 -8.07 -8.53
CA ILE A 429 -11.49 -7.46 -7.20
C ILE A 429 -12.34 -8.35 -6.28
N SER A 430 -13.06 -9.35 -6.83
CA SER A 430 -13.82 -10.35 -6.08
C SER A 430 -13.05 -11.08 -4.98
N ASN A 431 -11.72 -11.17 -5.12
CA ASN A 431 -10.82 -11.84 -4.19
C ASN A 431 -9.59 -10.98 -3.86
N ALA A 432 -9.68 -9.67 -4.09
CA ALA A 432 -8.55 -8.76 -3.94
C ALA A 432 -8.91 -7.43 -3.29
N ARG A 433 -7.87 -6.73 -2.84
CA ARG A 433 -7.91 -5.33 -2.42
C ARG A 433 -6.85 -4.58 -3.23
N ILE A 434 -7.21 -3.41 -3.72
CA ILE A 434 -6.29 -2.47 -4.37
C ILE A 434 -5.99 -1.33 -3.41
N ASN A 435 -4.74 -0.89 -3.38
CA ASN A 435 -4.33 0.31 -2.67
C ASN A 435 -3.44 1.17 -3.55
N ILE A 436 -3.74 2.46 -3.60
CA ILE A 436 -2.93 3.41 -4.37
C ILE A 436 -2.27 4.34 -3.37
N ASN A 437 -0.93 4.37 -3.37
CA ASN A 437 -0.15 5.32 -2.57
C ASN A 437 0.49 6.34 -3.51
N ALA A 438 -0.04 7.56 -3.53
CA ALA A 438 0.51 8.69 -4.28
C ALA A 438 1.42 9.55 -3.38
N ARG A 439 2.56 9.97 -3.93
CA ARG A 439 3.60 10.69 -3.19
C ARG A 439 4.21 11.77 -4.07
N GLN A 440 4.91 12.70 -3.42
CA GLN A 440 5.74 13.70 -4.06
C GLN A 440 7.19 13.45 -3.65
N VAL A 441 8.06 13.14 -4.62
CA VAL A 441 9.49 12.92 -4.38
C VAL A 441 10.20 14.24 -4.22
N PHE A 442 9.94 15.19 -5.11
CA PHE A 442 10.70 16.44 -5.19
C PHE A 442 10.00 17.60 -4.46
N PRO A 443 10.75 18.43 -3.71
CA PRO A 443 10.26 19.73 -3.27
C PRO A 443 9.84 20.59 -4.46
N LYS A 444 8.89 21.52 -4.24
CA LYS A 444 8.59 22.58 -5.21
C LYS A 444 9.87 23.32 -5.62
N GLY A 445 10.07 23.51 -6.93
CA GLY A 445 11.22 24.25 -7.47
C GLY A 445 12.56 23.51 -7.39
N PHE A 446 12.57 22.22 -7.02
CA PHE A 446 13.79 21.42 -7.01
C PHE A 446 14.41 21.32 -8.41
N ARG A 447 15.70 21.65 -8.52
CA ARG A 447 16.47 21.55 -9.76
C ARG A 447 17.42 20.37 -9.66
N ARG A 448 17.38 19.47 -10.63
CA ARG A 448 18.33 18.35 -10.73
C ARG A 448 19.70 18.89 -11.10
N GLY A 449 20.71 18.59 -10.29
CA GLY A 449 22.09 18.91 -10.65
C GLY A 449 22.45 18.28 -12.00
N GLY A 450 22.82 19.09 -12.99
CA GLY A 450 23.37 18.63 -14.27
C GLY A 450 22.50 18.86 -15.51
N THR A 451 21.18 19.03 -15.37
CA THR A 451 20.30 19.38 -16.49
C THR A 451 19.53 20.64 -16.10
N GLY A 452 19.83 21.78 -16.74
CA GLY A 452 19.22 23.09 -16.46
C GLY A 452 17.71 23.19 -16.74
N THR A 453 16.98 22.08 -16.73
CA THR A 453 15.53 22.02 -16.93
C THR A 453 14.83 22.17 -15.60
N VAL A 454 14.06 23.24 -15.47
CA VAL A 454 13.13 23.46 -14.35
C VAL A 454 11.99 22.47 -14.53
N LEU A 455 11.68 21.67 -13.49
CA LEU A 455 10.35 21.08 -13.39
C LEU A 455 9.44 22.22 -12.91
N GLU A 456 8.64 22.76 -13.84
CA GLU A 456 7.60 23.76 -13.55
C GLU A 456 6.45 23.15 -12.76
#